data_AF-A0A800IG94-F1
#
_entry.id   AF-A0A800IG94-F1
#
_cell.length_a   1.000
_cell.length_b   1.000
_cell.length_c   1.000
_cell.angle_alpha   90.00
_cell.angle_beta   90.00
_cell.angle_gamma   90.00
#
_symmetry.space_group_name_H-M   'P 1'
#
loop_
_entity.id
_entity.type
_entity.pdbx_description
1 polymer ?
#
loop_
_entity_poly.entity_id
_entity_poly.type
_entity_poly.pdbx_seq_one_letter_code
_entity_poly.pdbx_strand_id
1 'polypeptide(L)'
;FITTNNAGMPWEFEALQEEIEVHPGAWTQVEFWALNPTLQDMVGQAVPSVSPSEAAEYVQKTECFCFSQQTLAAGEGRKMPLIFALDPQLPPHIRTVTMSYTIFDAGAFAEK
;
A
#
# COMPACT_ATOMS: atom_id res chain seq x y z
N PHE A 1 -0.24 8.58 -4.56
CA PHE A 1 0.21 7.39 -3.83
C PHE A 1 1.69 7.54 -3.56
N ILE A 2 2.11 7.20 -2.35
CA ILE A 2 3.51 7.29 -1.96
C ILE A 2 3.92 5.92 -1.39
N THR A 3 5.06 5.41 -1.81
CA THR A 3 5.66 4.21 -1.22
C THR A 3 6.95 4.59 -0.51
N THR A 4 7.20 3.92 0.61
CA THR A 4 8.40 4.13 1.42
C THR A 4 8.94 2.78 1.86
N ASN A 5 10.24 2.59 1.77
CA ASN A 5 10.91 1.46 2.40
C ASN A 5 11.33 1.83 3.81
N ASN A 6 10.95 1.03 4.81
CA ASN A 6 11.51 1.18 6.14
C ASN A 6 13.01 0.86 6.12
N ALA A 7 13.76 1.45 7.06
CA ALA A 7 15.18 1.18 7.21
C ALA A 7 15.42 -0.34 7.37
N GLY A 8 16.26 -0.89 6.48
CA GLY A 8 16.60 -2.31 6.45
C GLY A 8 15.72 -3.17 5.54
N MET A 9 14.65 -2.64 4.93
CA MET A 9 13.83 -3.38 3.97
C MET A 9 14.46 -3.32 2.56
N PRO A 10 14.99 -4.44 2.00
CA PRO A 10 15.73 -4.43 0.75
C PRO A 10 14.85 -4.54 -0.49
N TRP A 11 13.53 -4.74 -0.34
CA TRP A 11 12.62 -4.91 -1.47
C TRP A 11 12.55 -3.67 -2.34
N GLU A 12 12.29 -3.83 -3.63
CA GLU A 12 11.86 -2.70 -4.44
C GLU A 12 10.34 -2.58 -4.29
N PHE A 13 9.84 -1.42 -3.82
CA PHE A 13 8.42 -1.21 -3.58
C PHE A 13 7.95 0.14 -4.12
N GLU A 14 7.10 0.11 -5.14
CA GLU A 14 6.67 1.30 -5.85
C GLU A 14 5.18 1.26 -6.22
N ALA A 15 4.56 2.44 -6.28
CA ALA A 15 3.23 2.58 -6.83
C ALA A 15 3.33 2.66 -8.36
N LEU A 16 2.60 1.82 -9.08
CA LEU A 16 2.56 1.90 -10.56
C LEU A 16 1.71 3.08 -11.05
N GLN A 17 0.89 3.65 -10.17
CA GLN A 17 0.18 4.90 -10.39
C GLN A 17 0.48 5.84 -9.22
N GLU A 18 1.19 6.93 -9.49
CA GLU A 18 1.50 7.94 -8.46
C GLU A 18 0.32 8.88 -8.21
N GLU A 19 -0.46 9.21 -9.22
CA GLU A 19 -1.61 10.11 -9.13
C GLU A 19 -2.72 9.67 -10.07
N ILE A 20 -3.96 9.74 -9.59
CA ILE A 20 -5.16 9.46 -10.38
C ILE A 20 -6.28 10.40 -9.94
N GLU A 21 -7.20 10.69 -10.86
CA GLU A 21 -8.49 11.31 -10.53
C GLU A 21 -9.53 10.23 -10.27
N VAL A 22 -10.34 10.42 -9.22
CA VAL A 22 -11.41 9.51 -8.85
C VAL A 22 -12.70 10.28 -8.57
N HIS A 23 -13.82 9.61 -8.75
CA HIS A 23 -15.11 10.12 -8.30
C HIS A 23 -15.50 9.46 -6.96
N PRO A 24 -15.79 10.24 -5.91
CA PRO A 24 -16.32 9.67 -4.67
C PRO A 24 -17.56 8.80 -4.94
N GLY A 25 -17.61 7.63 -4.29
CA GLY A 25 -18.62 6.59 -4.49
C GLY A 25 -18.27 5.57 -5.58
N ALA A 26 -17.25 5.81 -6.40
CA ALA A 26 -16.77 4.85 -7.39
C ALA A 26 -15.60 4.02 -6.85
N TRP A 27 -15.71 2.70 -7.01
CA TRP A 27 -14.59 1.79 -6.76
C TRP A 27 -13.50 2.00 -7.79
N THR A 28 -12.27 2.14 -7.31
CA THR A 28 -11.07 2.37 -8.10
C THR A 28 -10.02 1.35 -7.72
N GLN A 29 -9.25 0.90 -8.71
CA GLN A 29 -8.12 0.00 -8.51
C GLN A 29 -6.82 0.69 -8.93
N VAL A 30 -5.79 0.54 -8.09
CA VAL A 30 -4.40 0.84 -8.43
C VAL A 30 -3.53 -0.37 -8.16
N GLU A 31 -2.34 -0.39 -8.74
CA GLU A 31 -1.36 -1.46 -8.59
C GLU A 31 -0.09 -0.93 -7.94
N PHE A 32 0.46 -1.72 -7.03
CA PHE A 32 1.81 -1.56 -6.51
C PHE A 32 2.69 -2.70 -7.04
N TRP A 33 3.97 -2.43 -7.23
CA TRP A 33 4.97 -3.45 -7.52
C TRP A 33 5.83 -3.69 -6.28
N ALA A 34 6.02 -4.96 -5.92
CA ALA A 34 6.97 -5.38 -4.90
C ALA A 34 7.89 -6.45 -5.46
N LEU A 35 9.20 -6.30 -5.27
CA LEU A 35 10.22 -7.26 -5.66
C LEU A 35 11.11 -7.58 -4.47
N ASN A 36 11.36 -8.86 -4.24
CA ASN A 36 12.42 -9.32 -3.35
C ASN A 36 13.72 -9.54 -4.15
N PRO A 37 14.71 -8.61 -4.13
CA PRO A 37 15.94 -8.77 -4.89
C PRO A 37 16.97 -9.69 -4.21
N THR A 38 16.66 -10.23 -3.03
CA THR A 38 17.59 -11.07 -2.27
C THR A 38 17.63 -12.51 -2.79
N LEU A 39 18.60 -13.28 -2.29
CA LEU A 39 18.75 -14.71 -2.60
C LEU A 39 18.01 -15.62 -1.62
N GLN A 40 17.15 -15.05 -0.75
CA GLN A 40 16.40 -15.79 0.26
C GLN A 40 14.94 -15.36 0.23
N ASP A 41 14.06 -16.26 0.65
CA ASP A 41 12.66 -15.93 0.82
C ASP A 41 12.52 -14.92 1.96
N MET A 42 11.72 -13.88 1.75
CA MET A 42 11.50 -12.83 2.73
C MET A 42 10.02 -12.62 2.96
N VAL A 43 9.69 -12.13 4.16
CA VAL A 43 8.34 -11.75 4.51
C VAL A 43 8.28 -10.24 4.68
N GLY A 44 7.47 -9.57 3.88
CA GLY A 44 7.24 -8.13 3.95
C GLY A 44 5.84 -7.82 4.45
N GLN A 45 5.66 -6.68 5.12
CA GLN A 45 4.35 -6.16 5.46
C GLN A 45 4.28 -4.66 5.16
N ALA A 46 3.29 -4.27 4.36
CA ALA A 46 3.03 -2.85 4.09
C ALA A 46 2.11 -2.29 5.18
N VAL A 47 2.40 -1.09 5.67
CA VAL A 47 1.56 -0.36 6.64
C VAL A 47 1.02 0.90 5.96
N PRO A 48 -0.31 1.08 5.89
CA PRO A 48 -0.92 2.23 5.24
C PRO A 48 -0.96 3.46 6.14
N SER A 49 -0.93 4.63 5.51
CA SER A 49 -1.28 5.92 6.10
C SER A 49 -2.10 6.73 5.10
N VAL A 50 -3.02 7.55 5.59
CA VAL A 50 -3.88 8.43 4.77
C VAL A 50 -3.73 9.86 5.26
N SER A 51 -3.53 10.77 4.32
CA SER A 51 -3.44 12.22 4.57
C SER A 51 -4.36 12.99 3.61
N PRO A 52 -5.06 14.05 4.07
CA PRO A 52 -5.12 14.52 5.45
C PRO A 52 -5.79 13.48 6.37
N SER A 53 -5.54 13.55 7.68
CA SER A 53 -6.02 12.54 8.63
C SER A 53 -7.55 12.45 8.67
N GLU A 54 -8.25 13.58 8.47
CA GLU A 54 -9.70 13.62 8.31
C GLU A 54 -10.20 12.80 7.11
N ALA A 55 -9.41 12.64 6.04
CA ALA A 55 -9.82 11.84 4.89
C ALA A 55 -9.85 10.33 5.23
N ALA A 56 -9.12 9.89 6.26
CA ALA A 56 -8.93 8.47 6.57
C ALA A 56 -10.26 7.74 6.86
N GLU A 57 -11.21 8.42 7.52
CA GLU A 57 -12.53 7.84 7.83
C GLU A 57 -13.43 7.67 6.59
N TYR A 58 -13.13 8.37 5.50
CA TYR A 58 -13.88 8.32 4.24
C TYR A 58 -13.24 7.38 3.20
N VAL A 59 -12.08 6.77 3.49
CA VAL A 59 -11.47 5.80 2.58
C VAL A 59 -11.99 4.40 2.89
N GLN A 60 -12.87 3.90 2.03
CA GLN A 60 -13.32 2.51 2.08
C GLN A 60 -12.36 1.66 1.25
N LYS A 61 -11.68 0.71 1.89
CA LYS A 61 -10.75 -0.20 1.23
C LYS A 61 -11.35 -1.59 1.27
N THR A 62 -11.33 -2.28 0.14
CA THR A 62 -11.47 -3.74 0.18
C THR A 62 -10.07 -4.26 0.47
N GLU A 63 -9.80 -4.60 1.73
CA GLU A 63 -8.53 -5.16 2.14
C GLU A 63 -8.24 -6.41 1.30
N CYS A 64 -7.34 -6.29 0.34
CA CYS A 64 -6.93 -7.41 -0.48
C CYS A 64 -5.57 -7.88 -0.01
N PHE A 65 -5.50 -8.53 1.16
CA PHE A 65 -4.35 -9.30 1.67
C PHE A 65 -2.96 -8.61 1.75
N CYS A 66 -2.69 -7.51 1.06
CA CYS A 66 -1.36 -6.88 0.95
C CYS A 66 -0.90 -6.20 2.25
N PHE A 67 -1.83 -5.99 3.20
CA PHE A 67 -1.52 -5.54 4.56
C PHE A 67 -1.24 -6.69 5.53
N SER A 68 -1.53 -7.93 5.13
CA SER A 68 -0.99 -9.09 5.82
C SER A 68 0.45 -9.30 5.37
N GLN A 69 1.18 -10.09 6.15
CA GLN A 69 2.49 -10.57 5.77
C GLN A 69 2.44 -11.23 4.39
N GLN A 70 3.29 -10.76 3.49
CA GLN A 70 3.50 -11.31 2.16
C GLN A 70 4.84 -12.01 2.11
N THR A 71 4.85 -13.28 1.75
CA THR A 71 6.09 -13.99 1.45
C THR A 71 6.38 -13.84 -0.04
N LEU A 72 7.56 -13.32 -0.37
CA LEU A 72 8.12 -13.34 -1.71
C LEU A 72 9.38 -14.20 -1.71
N ALA A 73 9.45 -15.15 -2.64
CA ALA A 73 10.64 -15.97 -2.81
C ALA A 73 11.84 -15.14 -3.27
N ALA A 74 13.03 -15.73 -3.21
CA ALA A 74 14.24 -15.12 -3.75
C ALA A 74 14.06 -14.68 -5.23
N GLY A 75 14.25 -13.39 -5.52
CA GLY A 75 14.07 -12.82 -6.85
C GLY A 75 12.62 -12.67 -7.30
N GLU A 76 11.62 -13.00 -6.47
CA GLU A 76 10.21 -12.92 -6.85
C GLU A 76 9.70 -11.48 -6.82
N GLY A 77 9.07 -11.06 -7.92
CA GLY A 77 8.31 -9.83 -8.02
C GLY A 77 6.81 -10.09 -8.19
N ARG A 78 5.98 -9.28 -7.56
CA ARG A 78 4.53 -9.41 -7.59
C ARG A 78 3.84 -8.06 -7.71
N LYS A 79 2.77 -8.03 -8.50
CA LYS A 79 1.80 -6.94 -8.51
C LYS A 79 0.81 -7.08 -7.35
N MET A 80 0.64 -6.02 -6.61
CA MET A 80 -0.22 -5.93 -5.43
C MET A 80 -1.34 -4.92 -5.70
N PRO A 81 -2.54 -5.38 -6.10
CA PRO A 81 -3.64 -4.47 -6.38
C PRO A 81 -4.24 -3.92 -5.07
N LEU A 82 -4.58 -2.63 -5.08
CA LEU A 82 -5.36 -1.96 -4.07
C LEU A 82 -6.68 -1.51 -4.68
N ILE A 83 -7.78 -2.00 -4.12
CA ILE A 83 -9.13 -1.59 -4.49
C ILE A 83 -9.68 -0.72 -3.36
N PHE A 84 -10.08 0.51 -3.71
CA PHE A 84 -10.59 1.48 -2.75
C PHE A 84 -11.70 2.34 -3.36
N ALA A 85 -12.48 2.98 -2.50
CA ALA A 85 -13.43 4.03 -2.85
C ALA A 85 -13.33 5.15 -1.82
N LEU A 86 -13.57 6.38 -2.26
CA LEU A 86 -13.76 7.52 -1.36
C LEU A 86 -15.25 7.68 -1.10
N ASP A 87 -15.66 7.85 0.15
CA ASP A 87 -17.06 8.06 0.52
C ASP A 87 -17.57 9.38 -0.10
N PRO A 88 -18.79 9.40 -0.69
CA PRO A 88 -19.41 10.64 -1.19
C PRO A 88 -19.58 11.75 -0.13
N GLN A 89 -19.55 11.39 1.16
CA GLN A 89 -19.59 12.34 2.27
C GLN A 89 -18.25 13.01 2.57
N LEU A 90 -17.18 12.68 1.81
CA LEU A 90 -15.87 13.32 1.94
C LEU A 90 -16.03 14.86 1.92
N PRO A 91 -15.50 15.58 2.93
CA PRO A 91 -15.64 17.02 3.01
C PRO A 91 -15.17 17.73 1.73
N PRO A 92 -15.95 18.70 1.20
CA PRO A 92 -15.70 19.29 -0.12
C PRO A 92 -14.43 20.14 -0.20
N HIS A 93 -13.80 20.45 0.94
CA HIS A 93 -12.49 21.10 0.99
C HIS A 93 -11.33 20.14 0.78
N ILE A 94 -11.53 18.82 0.97
CA ILE A 94 -10.53 17.79 0.69
C ILE A 94 -10.58 17.48 -0.80
N ARG A 95 -9.59 18.01 -1.54
CA ARG A 95 -9.44 17.78 -2.99
C ARG A 95 -8.41 16.73 -3.33
N THR A 96 -7.51 16.44 -2.39
CA THR A 96 -6.40 15.52 -2.59
C THR A 96 -6.32 14.61 -1.37
N VAL A 97 -6.34 13.30 -1.64
CA VAL A 97 -6.12 12.26 -0.63
C VAL A 97 -4.82 11.54 -0.98
N THR A 98 -3.84 11.64 -0.09
CA THR A 98 -2.58 10.92 -0.23
C THR A 98 -2.66 9.62 0.55
N MET A 99 -2.57 8.50 -0.16
CA MET A 99 -2.40 7.18 0.44
C MET A 99 -0.92 6.81 0.37
N SER A 100 -0.30 6.69 1.55
CA SER A 100 1.10 6.33 1.71
C SER A 100 1.23 4.93 2.27
N TYR A 101 2.22 4.18 1.81
CA TYR A 101 2.49 2.81 2.26
C TYR A 101 3.96 2.68 2.62
N THR A 102 4.25 2.25 3.83
CA THR A 102 5.61 1.92 4.26
C THR A 102 5.76 0.41 4.35
N ILE A 103 6.72 -0.17 3.61
CA ILE A 103 7.02 -1.60 3.65
C ILE A 103 8.08 -1.90 4.72
N PHE A 104 7.80 -2.90 5.56
CA PHE A 104 8.68 -3.39 6.62
C PHE A 104 9.06 -4.85 6.36
N ASP A 105 10.25 -5.24 6.81
CA ASP A 105 10.59 -6.65 6.97
C ASP A 105 9.78 -7.21 8.15
N ALA A 106 8.90 -8.16 7.84
CA ALA A 106 8.05 -8.81 8.82
C ALA A 106 8.52 -10.22 9.20
N GLY A 107 9.57 -10.74 8.58
CA GLY A 107 10.26 -11.94 9.04
C GLY A 107 10.88 -11.72 10.43
N ALA A 108 11.38 -10.51 10.69
CA ALA A 108 11.91 -10.11 12.00
C ALA A 108 10.86 -10.11 13.14
N PHE A 109 9.55 -10.03 12.83
CA PHE A 109 8.49 -10.11 13.85
C PHE A 109 8.07 -11.55 14.19
N ALA A 110 8.47 -12.55 13.40
CA ALA A 110 8.09 -13.95 13.60
C ALA A 110 8.94 -14.68 14.67
N GLU A 111 10.03 -14.06 15.15
CA GLU A 111 10.93 -14.65 16.16
C GLU A 111 10.63 -14.22 17.62
N LYS A 112 9.46 -13.66 17.91
CA LYS A 112 9.09 -13.23 19.28
C LYS A 112 7.90 -13.98 19.87
#